data_AF-A0A8T6VUE2-F1
#
_entry.id   AF-A0A8T6VUE2-F1
#
_cell.length_a   1.000
_cell.length_b   1.000
_cell.length_c   1.000
_cell.angle_alpha   90.00
_cell.angle_beta   90.00
_cell.angle_gamma   90.00
#
_symmetry.space_group_name_H-M   'P 1'
#
loop_
_entity.id
_entity.type
_entity.pdbx_description
1 polymer ?
#
loop_
_entity_poly.entity_id
_entity_poly.type
_entity_poly.pdbx_seq_one_letter_code
_entity_poly.pdbx_strand_id
1 'polypeptide(L)'
;MTGQTRSRIGIAIFLALLSAIALAVVLASDGAEAQTNPPTTGDWHIYDSTSLSNTRVNVPGSIYVYSGGSLTLSNVDLVFQHQSWGNKVFNVRNNARLTMNGGSIAHTSIKYS
;
A
#
# COMPACT_ATOMS: atom_id res chain seq x y z
N MET A 1 46.70 2.51 -43.93
CA MET A 1 46.36 2.53 -42.49
C MET A 1 44.95 3.08 -42.32
N THR A 2 43.92 2.22 -42.40
CA THR A 2 42.50 2.65 -42.30
C THR A 2 41.72 1.56 -41.60
N GLY A 3 41.70 1.61 -40.27
CA GLY A 3 41.04 0.60 -39.44
C GLY A 3 40.83 1.08 -38.01
N GLN A 4 40.11 2.20 -37.82
CA GLN A 4 39.83 2.69 -36.47
C GLN A 4 38.48 3.42 -36.31
N THR A 5 37.56 3.31 -37.27
CA THR A 5 36.27 4.04 -37.20
C THR A 5 35.07 3.16 -36.84
N ARG A 6 35.17 1.84 -37.01
CA ARG A 6 34.03 0.92 -36.79
C ARG A 6 33.81 0.52 -35.31
N SER A 7 34.84 0.64 -34.46
CA SER A 7 34.77 0.25 -33.04
C SER A 7 34.12 1.32 -32.14
N ARG A 8 34.31 2.61 -32.47
CA ARG A 8 33.84 3.74 -31.65
C ARG A 8 32.33 3.94 -31.66
N ILE A 9 31.69 3.61 -32.79
CA ILE A 9 30.24 3.75 -32.96
C ILE A 9 29.50 2.69 -32.12
N GLY A 10 30.00 1.45 -32.08
CA GLY A 10 29.41 0.38 -31.28
C GLY A 10 29.45 0.66 -29.78
N ILE A 11 30.57 1.20 -29.28
CA ILE A 11 30.74 1.54 -27.86
C ILE A 11 29.86 2.74 -27.46
N ALA A 12 29.74 3.75 -28.32
CA ALA A 12 28.89 4.92 -28.06
C ALA A 12 27.39 4.55 -28.00
N ILE A 13 26.95 3.65 -28.89
CA ILE A 13 25.57 3.15 -28.90
C ILE A 13 25.30 2.29 -27.65
N PHE A 14 26.25 1.44 -27.26
CA PHE A 14 26.12 0.57 -26.08
C PHE A 14 26.05 1.39 -24.77
N LEU A 15 26.86 2.44 -24.64
CA LEU A 15 26.83 3.35 -23.49
C LEU A 15 25.55 4.19 -23.43
N ALA A 16 25.02 4.64 -24.57
CA ALA A 16 23.77 5.39 -24.65
C ALA A 16 22.54 4.54 -24.29
N LEU A 17 22.55 3.25 -24.63
CA LEU A 17 21.51 2.31 -24.22
C LEU A 17 21.57 2.00 -22.72
N LEU A 18 22.77 1.85 -22.15
CA LEU A 18 22.95 1.57 -20.72
C LEU A 18 22.50 2.74 -19.83
N SER A 19 22.73 3.98 -20.25
CA SER A 19 22.28 5.18 -19.53
C SER A 19 20.77 5.41 -19.62
N ALA A 20 20.13 5.06 -20.75
CA ALA A 20 18.68 5.08 -20.87
C ALA A 20 18.00 4.04 -19.94
N ILE A 21 18.62 2.87 -19.76
CA ILE A 21 18.13 1.82 -18.83
C ILE A 21 18.28 2.27 -17.38
N ALA A 22 19.40 2.90 -17.01
CA ALA A 22 19.62 3.39 -15.65
C ALA A 22 18.59 4.46 -15.23
N LEU A 23 18.18 5.34 -16.16
CA LEU A 23 17.16 6.35 -15.90
C LEU A 23 15.75 5.74 -15.71
N ALA A 24 15.43 4.67 -16.43
CA ALA A 24 14.15 3.96 -16.27
C ALA A 24 14.02 3.24 -14.92
N VAL A 25 15.14 2.76 -14.35
CA VAL A 25 15.16 2.08 -13.04
C VAL A 25 15.00 3.06 -11.88
N VAL A 26 15.56 4.28 -11.98
CA VAL A 26 15.44 5.31 -10.94
C VAL A 26 14.03 5.93 -10.90
N LEU A 27 13.33 5.99 -12.04
CA LEU A 27 11.93 6.45 -12.10
C LEU A 27 10.92 5.40 -11.58
N ALA A 28 11.37 4.17 -11.32
CA ALA A 28 10.54 3.10 -10.77
C ALA A 28 10.62 2.98 -9.24
N SER A 29 11.51 3.73 -8.58
CA SER A 29 11.65 3.75 -7.13
C SER A 29 11.01 5.00 -6.53
N ASP A 30 9.69 5.08 -6.62
CA ASP A 30 8.94 6.07 -5.85
C ASP A 30 7.83 5.36 -5.08
N GLY A 31 7.82 5.58 -3.77
CA GLY A 31 6.79 5.07 -2.88
C GLY A 31 7.36 4.33 -1.68
N ALA A 32 7.50 5.08 -0.58
CA ALA A 32 7.48 4.54 0.77
C ALA A 32 6.47 3.40 0.89
N GLU A 33 6.88 2.34 1.60
CA GLU A 33 6.10 1.12 1.75
C GLU A 33 4.66 1.44 2.15
N ALA A 34 3.73 1.17 1.25
CA ALA A 34 2.33 1.21 1.59
C ALA A 34 2.09 0.15 2.67
N GLN A 35 1.49 0.56 3.79
CA GLN A 35 1.22 -0.35 4.90
C GLN A 35 0.04 -1.27 4.52
N THR A 36 0.33 -2.32 3.76
CA THR A 36 -0.67 -3.26 3.19
C THR A 36 -1.32 -4.16 4.25
N ASN A 37 -0.66 -4.36 5.41
CA ASN A 37 -1.18 -5.20 6.48
C ASN A 37 -1.77 -4.38 7.64
N PRO A 38 -2.84 -4.87 8.29
CA PRO A 38 -3.33 -4.29 9.53
C PRO A 38 -2.21 -4.22 10.58
N PRO A 39 -2.01 -3.08 11.25
CA PRO A 39 -0.97 -2.96 12.25
C PRO A 39 -1.39 -3.66 13.55
N THR A 40 -0.40 -4.16 14.29
CA THR A 40 -0.62 -4.73 15.63
C THR A 40 -0.90 -3.66 16.69
N THR A 41 -0.59 -2.40 16.41
CA THR A 41 -0.80 -1.23 17.28
C THR A 41 -1.08 0.02 16.46
N GLY A 42 -1.91 0.94 16.97
CA GLY A 42 -2.16 2.23 16.31
C GLY A 42 -3.14 2.18 15.13
N ASP A 43 -3.18 3.26 14.37
CA ASP A 43 -4.09 3.46 13.25
C ASP A 43 -3.60 2.73 11.98
N TRP A 44 -4.53 2.21 11.19
CA TRP A 44 -4.24 1.58 9.91
C TRP A 44 -4.39 2.58 8.76
N HIS A 45 -3.28 2.94 8.13
CA HIS A 45 -3.23 3.86 7.00
C HIS A 45 -3.02 3.09 5.69
N ILE A 46 -3.97 3.18 4.76
CA ILE A 46 -3.95 2.47 3.48
C ILE A 46 -3.79 3.50 2.36
N TYR A 47 -2.63 3.49 1.72
CA TYR A 47 -2.28 4.38 0.60
C TYR A 47 -2.33 3.69 -0.76
N ASP A 48 -2.32 2.35 -0.78
CA ASP A 48 -2.29 1.50 -1.97
C ASP A 48 -3.54 0.61 -2.07
N SER A 49 -3.49 -0.38 -2.96
CA SER A 49 -4.52 -1.41 -3.05
C SER A 49 -4.22 -2.56 -2.09
N THR A 50 -5.09 -2.73 -1.10
CA THR A 50 -5.04 -3.76 -0.07
C THR A 50 -6.27 -4.68 -0.19
N SER A 51 -6.04 -5.99 -0.19
CA SER A 51 -7.10 -7.01 -0.27
C SER A 51 -6.96 -8.02 0.87
N LEU A 52 -8.04 -8.23 1.63
CA LEU A 52 -8.12 -9.27 2.65
C LEU A 52 -9.31 -10.19 2.36
N SER A 53 -9.15 -11.48 2.68
CA SER A 53 -10.22 -12.45 2.51
C SER A 53 -10.25 -13.53 3.58
N ASN A 54 -11.46 -14.00 3.91
CA ASN A 54 -11.72 -15.16 4.78
C ASN A 54 -10.96 -15.10 6.13
N THR A 55 -10.95 -13.93 6.76
CA THR A 55 -10.15 -13.70 7.97
C THR A 55 -10.86 -12.77 8.94
N ARG A 56 -10.44 -12.83 10.21
CA ARG A 56 -10.81 -11.86 11.22
C ARG A 56 -9.65 -10.90 11.46
N VAL A 57 -9.92 -9.60 11.35
CA VAL A 57 -8.93 -8.54 11.51
C VAL A 57 -9.28 -7.73 12.74
N ASN A 58 -8.40 -7.72 13.74
CA ASN A 58 -8.53 -6.84 14.88
C ASN A 58 -7.74 -5.57 14.61
N VAL A 59 -8.42 -4.42 14.62
CA VAL A 59 -7.78 -3.12 14.43
C VAL A 59 -7.79 -2.37 15.77
N PRO A 60 -6.62 -2.09 16.37
CA PRO A 60 -6.53 -1.38 17.64
C PRO A 60 -6.84 0.11 17.51
N GLY A 61 -6.60 0.70 16.34
CA GLY A 61 -6.84 2.10 16.02
C GLY A 61 -7.97 2.34 15.03
N SER A 62 -7.95 3.54 14.45
CA SER A 62 -8.81 3.95 13.34
C SER A 62 -8.29 3.41 12.02
N ILE A 63 -9.14 3.40 10.99
CA ILE A 63 -8.78 3.00 9.62
C ILE A 63 -8.93 4.20 8.71
N TYR A 64 -7.90 4.48 7.92
CA TYR A 64 -7.88 5.56 6.95
C TYR A 64 -7.47 5.02 5.57
N VAL A 65 -8.40 5.05 4.62
CA VAL A 65 -8.11 4.77 3.20
C VAL A 65 -7.90 6.10 2.49
N TYR A 66 -6.67 6.38 2.06
CA TYR A 66 -6.28 7.64 1.45
C TYR A 66 -6.60 7.69 -0.05
N SER A 67 -6.56 8.90 -0.62
CA SER A 67 -6.78 9.13 -2.05
C SER A 67 -5.84 8.25 -2.89
N GLY A 68 -6.39 7.52 -3.86
CA GLY A 68 -5.65 6.55 -4.68
C GLY A 68 -5.54 5.15 -4.05
N GLY A 69 -5.79 5.02 -2.74
CA GLY A 69 -5.83 3.74 -2.04
C GLY A 69 -7.15 3.00 -2.26
N SER A 70 -7.10 1.68 -2.13
CA SER A 70 -8.28 0.83 -2.13
C SER A 70 -8.20 -0.26 -1.07
N LEU A 71 -9.31 -0.51 -0.38
CA LEU A 71 -9.46 -1.62 0.55
C LEU A 71 -10.56 -2.56 0.07
N THR A 72 -10.22 -3.80 -0.20
CA THR A 72 -11.17 -4.85 -0.57
C THR A 72 -11.22 -5.90 0.53
N LEU A 73 -12.42 -6.13 1.07
CA LEU A 73 -12.70 -7.08 2.14
C LEU A 73 -13.67 -8.13 1.62
N SER A 74 -13.24 -9.40 1.54
CA SER A 74 -14.08 -10.50 1.07
C SER A 74 -14.26 -11.54 2.17
N ASN A 75 -15.47 -11.63 2.76
CA ASN A 75 -15.73 -12.47 3.92
C ASN A 75 -14.75 -12.18 5.08
N VAL A 76 -14.65 -10.91 5.46
CA VAL A 76 -13.75 -10.44 6.53
C VAL A 76 -14.55 -9.90 7.72
N ASP A 77 -14.20 -10.36 8.91
CA ASP A 77 -14.69 -9.77 10.16
C ASP A 77 -13.70 -8.73 10.68
N LEU A 78 -13.99 -7.46 10.44
CA LEU A 78 -13.20 -6.32 10.89
C LEU A 78 -13.68 -5.85 12.26
N VAL A 79 -12.81 -5.90 13.27
CA VAL A 79 -13.16 -5.63 14.66
C VAL A 79 -12.31 -4.51 15.22
N PHE A 80 -12.92 -3.37 15.48
CA PHE A 80 -12.29 -2.27 16.22
C PHE A 80 -12.14 -2.65 17.69
N GLN A 81 -10.90 -2.74 18.17
CA GLN A 81 -10.59 -3.02 19.57
C GLN A 81 -10.46 -1.70 20.34
N HIS A 82 -11.38 -1.45 21.27
CA HIS A 82 -11.30 -0.27 22.12
C HIS A 82 -10.30 -0.50 23.26
N GLN A 83 -9.03 -0.14 23.05
CA GLN A 83 -7.98 -0.23 24.09
C GLN A 83 -7.71 1.11 24.81
N SER A 84 -8.30 2.22 24.37
CA SER A 84 -8.07 3.54 24.96
C SER A 84 -9.19 4.52 24.64
N TRP A 85 -9.47 5.44 25.57
CA TRP A 85 -10.45 6.51 25.47
C TRP A 85 -10.30 7.27 24.15
N GLY A 86 -11.34 7.25 23.33
CA GLY A 86 -11.42 8.02 22.09
C GLY A 86 -12.19 7.29 21.00
N ASN A 87 -12.99 8.04 20.25
CA ASN A 87 -13.77 7.53 19.12
C ASN A 87 -12.82 6.97 18.05
N LYS A 88 -13.04 5.72 17.64
CA LYS A 88 -12.36 5.11 16.49
C LYS A 88 -13.19 5.35 15.24
N VAL A 89 -12.53 5.67 14.14
CA VAL A 89 -13.20 5.99 12.88
C VAL A 89 -12.75 5.05 11.77
N PHE A 90 -13.67 4.77 10.85
CA PHE A 90 -13.36 4.24 9.54
C PHE A 90 -13.57 5.38 8.55
N ASN A 91 -12.49 5.89 7.96
CA ASN A 91 -12.55 6.99 7.00
C ASN A 91 -12.04 6.55 5.62
N VAL A 92 -12.87 6.75 4.60
CA VAL A 92 -12.51 6.55 3.19
C VAL A 92 -12.45 7.94 2.55
N ARG A 93 -11.26 8.38 2.14
CA ARG A 93 -11.05 9.73 1.60
C ARG A 93 -11.55 9.85 0.16
N ASN A 94 -11.60 11.08 -0.34
CA ASN A 94 -11.96 11.34 -1.73
C ASN A 94 -11.01 10.59 -2.69
N ASN A 95 -11.56 10.03 -3.77
CA ASN A 95 -10.87 9.16 -4.72
C ASN A 95 -10.24 7.88 -4.13
N ALA A 96 -10.61 7.50 -2.90
CA ALA A 96 -10.31 6.18 -2.35
C ALA A 96 -11.47 5.21 -2.63
N ARG A 97 -11.22 3.90 -2.47
CA ARG A 97 -12.26 2.88 -2.65
C ARG A 97 -12.31 1.92 -1.46
N LEU A 98 -13.52 1.63 -0.99
CA LEU A 98 -13.81 0.50 -0.12
C LEU A 98 -14.73 -0.46 -0.87
N THR A 99 -14.39 -1.74 -0.89
CA THR A 99 -15.24 -2.80 -1.42
C THR A 99 -15.39 -3.86 -0.35
N MET A 100 -16.62 -4.19 0.02
CA MET A 100 -16.92 -5.22 1.01
C MET A 100 -17.87 -6.24 0.40
N ASN A 101 -17.44 -7.50 0.36
CA ASN A 101 -18.21 -8.63 -0.13
C ASN A 101 -18.33 -9.68 0.98
N GLY A 102 -19.35 -9.55 1.82
CA GLY A 102 -19.56 -10.40 2.99
C GLY A 102 -18.64 -10.08 4.18
N GLY A 103 -18.88 -10.76 5.30
CA GLY A 103 -18.24 -10.49 6.59
C GLY A 103 -18.96 -9.45 7.43
N SER A 104 -18.27 -8.84 8.39
CA SER A 104 -18.84 -7.86 9.31
C SER A 104 -17.87 -6.75 9.70
N ILE A 105 -18.39 -5.57 10.06
CA ILE A 105 -17.63 -4.51 10.73
C ILE A 105 -18.24 -4.33 12.11
N ALA A 106 -17.46 -4.60 13.14
CA ALA A 106 -17.91 -4.55 14.53
C ALA A 106 -16.98 -3.71 15.40
N HIS A 107 -17.53 -3.19 16.49
CA HIS A 107 -16.78 -2.53 17.54
C HIS A 107 -16.91 -3.34 18.82
N THR A 108 -15.78 -3.63 19.49
CA THR A 108 -15.78 -4.29 20.79
C THR A 108 -15.25 -3.35 21.86
N SER A 109 -16.06 -3.14 22.91
CA SER A 109 -15.61 -2.47 24.13
C SER A 109 -14.99 -3.51 25.05
N ILE A 110 -13.67 -3.46 25.22
CA ILE A 110 -13.00 -4.24 26.26
C ILE A 110 -13.22 -3.46 27.56
N LYS A 111 -14.12 -3.93 28.43
CA LYS A 111 -14.27 -3.35 29.76
C LYS A 111 -13.03 -3.72 30.57
N TYR A 112 -12.24 -2.72 30.97
CA TYR A 112 -11.25 -2.91 32.02
C TYR A 112 -12.02 -3.05 33.35
N SER A 113 -11.99 -4.26 33.91
CA SER A 113 -12.47 -4.59 35.26
C SER A 113 -11.43 -4.19 36.30
#